data_AF-A0A7C1BJX0-F1
#
_entry.id   AF-A0A7C1BJX0-F1
#
_cell.length_a   1.000
_cell.length_b   1.000
_cell.length_c   1.000
_cell.angle_alpha   90.00
_cell.angle_beta   90.00
_cell.angle_gamma   90.00
#
_symmetry.space_group_name_H-M   'P 1'
#
loop_
_entity.id
_entity.type
_entity.pdbx_description
1 polymer ?
#
loop_
_entity_poly.entity_id
_entity_poly.type
_entity_poly.pdbx_seq_one_letter_code
_entity_poly.pdbx_strand_id
1 'polypeptide(L)' 'VIRNPANVDYDRRGVITKGAIIETSLGLARVTSRPGQNGVINAVLISEKEA' A
#
# COMPACT_ATOMS: atom_id res chain seq x y z
N VAL A 1 -1.31 5.59 -4.26
CA VAL A 1 -1.44 4.11 -4.22
C VAL A 1 -1.17 3.61 -5.62
N ILE A 2 -0.27 2.64 -5.79
CA ILE A 2 0.09 2.16 -7.14
C ILE A 2 -0.92 1.12 -7.61
N ARG A 3 -1.30 0.20 -6.71
CA ARG A 3 -2.18 -0.89 -7.06
C ARG A 3 -2.95 -1.39 -5.84
N ASN A 4 -4.24 -1.60 -5.99
CA ASN A 4 -5.11 -2.03 -4.93
C ASN A 4 -5.90 -3.23 -5.43
N PRO A 5 -5.68 -4.43 -4.85
CA PRO A 5 -6.40 -5.62 -5.27
C PRO A 5 -7.90 -5.55 -4.99
N ALA A 6 -8.36 -4.64 -4.13
CA ALA A 6 -9.78 -4.52 -3.79
C ALA A 6 -10.62 -3.86 -4.90
N ASN A 7 -10.08 -2.82 -5.55
CA ASN A 7 -10.75 -2.14 -6.67
C ASN A 7 -9.74 -1.26 -7.43
N VAL A 8 -9.80 -1.26 -8.76
CA VAL A 8 -9.01 -0.37 -9.62
C VAL A 8 -9.37 1.11 -9.39
N ASP A 9 -10.63 1.42 -9.07
CA ASP A 9 -11.04 2.81 -8.75
C ASP A 9 -10.41 3.33 -7.45
N TYR A 10 -10.03 2.42 -6.54
CA TYR A 10 -9.34 2.79 -5.31
C TYR A 10 -7.90 3.23 -5.56
N ASP A 11 -7.30 2.77 -6.66
CA ASP A 11 -5.98 3.26 -7.09
C ASP A 11 -6.04 4.72 -7.48
N ARG A 12 -7.05 5.07 -8.30
CA ARG A 12 -7.27 6.44 -8.77
C ARG A 12 -7.58 7.41 -7.64
N ARG A 13 -8.36 6.96 -6.66
CA ARG A 13 -8.75 7.77 -5.49
C ARG A 13 -7.71 7.75 -4.36
N GLY A 14 -6.65 6.94 -4.48
CA GLY A 14 -5.63 6.80 -3.45
C GLY A 14 -6.11 6.13 -2.17
N VAL A 15 -7.15 5.30 -2.23
CA VAL A 15 -7.70 4.63 -1.04
C VAL A 15 -6.79 3.47 -0.63
N ILE A 16 -6.27 3.54 0.60
CA ILE A 16 -5.35 2.54 1.15
C ILE A 16 -6.17 1.49 1.90
N THR A 17 -6.14 0.25 1.40
CA THR A 17 -6.74 -0.90 2.07
C THR A 17 -5.69 -1.98 2.31
N LYS A 18 -6.04 -2.98 3.13
CA LYS A 18 -5.21 -4.18 3.30
C LYS A 18 -4.95 -4.81 1.94
N GLY A 19 -3.67 -5.04 1.62
CA GLY A 19 -3.21 -5.61 0.35
C GLY A 19 -2.84 -4.57 -0.71
N ALA A 20 -3.09 -3.28 -0.47
CA ALA A 20 -2.68 -2.23 -1.40
C ALA A 20 -1.14 -2.14 -1.47
N ILE A 21 -0.62 -1.88 -2.67
CA ILE A 21 0.78 -1.61 -2.95
C ILE A 21 0.98 -0.09 -2.96
N ILE A 22 1.88 0.36 -2.10
CA ILE A 22 2.24 1.76 -1.91
C ILE A 22 3.72 1.98 -2.23
N GLU A 23 4.03 3.16 -2.77
CA GLU A 23 5.41 3.60 -2.90
C GLU A 23 5.84 4.28 -1.61
N THR A 24 7.02 3.93 -1.13
CA THR A 24 7.65 4.54 0.03
C THR A 24 9.06 4.97 -0.36
N SER A 25 9.70 5.82 0.44
CA SER A 25 11.08 6.26 0.20
C SER A 25 12.09 5.11 0.15
N LEU A 26 11.76 3.95 0.73
CA LEU A 26 12.58 2.74 0.75
C LEU A 26 12.29 1.79 -0.42
N GLY A 27 11.24 2.05 -1.21
CA GLY A 27 10.80 1.17 -2.30
C GLY A 27 9.30 0.85 -2.24
N LEU A 28 8.90 -0.22 -2.92
CA LEU A 28 7.51 -0.66 -2.94
C LEU A 28 7.19 -1.46 -1.69
N ALA A 29 6.06 -1.15 -1.06
CA ALA A 29 5.58 -1.86 0.11
C ALA A 29 4.12 -2.29 -0.05
N ARG A 30 3.79 -3.47 0.49
CA ARG A 30 2.43 -4.02 0.52
C ARG A 30 1.83 -3.83 1.90
N VAL A 31 0.70 -3.15 1.96
CA VAL A 31 -0.02 -2.86 3.19
C VAL A 31 -0.61 -4.14 3.78
N THR A 32 -0.33 -4.42 5.05
CA THR A 32 -0.87 -5.58 5.77
C THR A 32 -1.91 -5.19 6.81
N SER A 33 -1.91 -3.93 7.27
CA SER A 33 -2.92 -3.43 8.21
C SER A 33 -4.21 -2.94 7.53
N ARG A 34 -5.26 -2.75 8.33
CA ARG A 34 -6.46 -2.01 7.95
C ARG A 34 -6.38 -0.62 8.58
N PRO A 35 -6.08 0.44 7.80
CA PRO A 35 -5.81 1.77 8.35
C PRO A 35 -6.96 2.31 9.22
N GLY A 36 -8.21 2.09 8.79
CA GLY A 36 -9.39 2.56 9.51
C GLY A 36 -9.67 1.85 10.85
N GLN A 37 -9.00 0.74 11.15
CA GLN A 37 -9.15 0.02 12.43
C GLN A 37 -7.93 0.19 13.32
N ASN A 38 -6.73 0.20 12.73
CA ASN A 38 -5.47 0.21 13.48
C ASN A 38 -4.94 1.63 13.75
N GLY A 39 -5.40 2.65 13.04
CA GLY A 39 -4.88 4.03 13.13
C GLY A 39 -3.49 4.23 12.52
N VAL A 40 -2.77 3.15 12.22
CA VAL A 40 -1.45 3.13 11.59
C VAL A 40 -1.42 2.25 10.34
N ILE A 41 -0.57 2.63 9.40
CA ILE A 41 -0.37 1.91 8.14
C ILE A 41 0.88 1.05 8.29
N ASN A 42 0.68 -0.25 8.49
CA ASN A 42 1.76 -1.22 8.49
C ASN A 42 1.85 -1.81 7.09
N ALA A 43 3.06 -1.82 6.53
CA ALA A 43 3.35 -2.37 5.23
C ALA A 43 4.66 -3.17 5.26
N VAL A 44 4.76 -4.15 4.38
CA VAL A 44 5.95 -4.99 4.20
C VAL A 44 6.56 -4.65 2.86
N LEU A 45 7.86 -4.35 2.83
CA LEU A 45 8.60 -4.09 1.59
C LEU A 45 8.54 -5.33 0.68
N ILE A 46 8.16 -5.12 -0.58
CA ILE A 46 8.02 -6.18 -1.61
C ILE A 46 9.05 -6.06 -2.72
N SER A 47 9.57 -4.86 -2.95
CA SER A 47 10.78 -4.67 -3.76
C SER A 47 11.54 -3.49 -3.19
N GLU A 48 12.79 -3.72 -2.84
CA GLU A 48 13.75 -2.63 -2.73
C GLU A 48 13.87 -2.02 -4.12
N LYS A 49 13.93 -0.67 -4.21
CA LYS A 49 14.59 -0.09 -5.37
C LYS A 49 16.06 -0.52 -5.22
N GLU A 50 16.44 -1.63 -5.87
CA GLU A 50 17.85 -1.78 -6.26
C GLU A 50 18.18 -0.52 -7.08
N ALA A 51 19.15 0.23 -6.56
CA ALA A 51 19.57 1.54 -7.04
C ALA A 51 20.12 1.50 -8.47
#